data_AF-A0A432RTA4-F1
#
_entry.id   AF-A0A432RTA4-F1
#
_cell.length_a   1.000
_cell.length_b   1.000
_cell.length_c   1.000
_cell.angle_alpha   90.00
_cell.angle_beta   90.00
_cell.angle_gamma   90.00
#
_symmetry.space_group_name_H-M   'P 1'
#
loop_
_entity.id
_entity.type
_entity.pdbx_description
1 polymer ?
#
loop_
_entity_poly.entity_id
_entity_poly.type
_entity_poly.pdbx_seq_one_letter_code
_entity_poly.pdbx_strand_id
1 'polypeptide(L)'
;MQANVISITSNNPEPAHKPQFIERYFTSVELAKRFNCSVRTLDRWQKREENPMPQPTFRPSGVHNLWADQAIYEWEEKMAACAQK
;
A
#
# COMPACT_ATOMS: atom_id res chain seq x y z
N MET A 1 26.45 -1.68 54.11
CA MET A 1 25.28 -2.37 53.52
C MET A 1 25.18 -1.95 52.07
N GLN A 2 25.49 -2.84 51.12
CA GLN A 2 25.44 -2.53 49.70
C GLN A 2 24.02 -2.84 49.20
N ALA A 3 23.32 -1.84 48.68
CA ALA A 3 22.08 -2.04 47.94
C ALA A 3 22.44 -2.15 46.46
N ASN A 4 22.42 -3.38 45.97
CA ASN A 4 22.58 -3.74 44.58
C ASN A 4 21.19 -3.75 43.95
N VAL A 5 20.91 -2.88 42.98
CA VAL A 5 19.63 -2.93 42.25
C VAL A 5 19.84 -2.74 40.75
N ILE A 6 20.09 -3.88 40.10
CA ILE A 6 19.63 -4.37 38.80
C ILE A 6 19.50 -3.34 37.65
N SER A 7 20.44 -3.41 36.72
CA SER A 7 20.30 -2.91 35.35
C SER A 7 19.12 -3.60 34.67
N ILE A 8 18.01 -2.88 34.45
CA ILE A 8 16.93 -3.37 33.60
C ILE A 8 17.33 -3.05 32.16
N THR A 9 18.13 -3.91 31.54
CA THR A 9 18.30 -3.93 30.10
C THR A 9 16.97 -4.38 29.50
N SER A 10 16.12 -3.44 29.15
CA SER A 10 14.96 -3.69 28.29
C SER A 10 15.48 -4.00 26.89
N ASN A 11 15.92 -5.24 26.67
CA ASN A 11 16.03 -5.82 25.34
C ASN A 11 14.60 -6.05 24.83
N ASN A 12 13.96 -4.98 24.38
CA ASN A 12 12.80 -5.08 23.52
C ASN A 12 13.33 -5.25 22.10
N PRO A 13 13.23 -6.44 21.47
CA PRO A 13 13.40 -6.50 20.04
C PRO A 13 12.24 -5.69 19.44
N GLU A 14 12.54 -4.45 19.03
CA GLU A 14 11.64 -3.67 18.19
C GLU A 14 11.08 -4.60 17.11
N PRO A 15 9.75 -4.78 17.02
CA PRO A 15 9.20 -5.56 15.94
C PRO A 15 9.51 -4.79 14.67
N ALA A 16 10.43 -5.35 13.87
CA ALA A 16 10.82 -4.96 12.52
C ALA A 16 10.07 -3.72 12.04
N HIS A 17 10.72 -2.56 12.19
CA HIS A 17 10.26 -1.28 11.68
C HIS A 17 10.04 -1.43 10.16
N LYS A 18 8.85 -1.92 9.78
CA LYS A 18 8.34 -1.83 8.41
C LYS A 18 8.52 -0.38 8.01
N PRO A 19 8.91 -0.09 6.76
CA PRO A 19 9.01 1.30 6.31
C PRO A 19 7.72 2.00 6.74
N GLN A 20 7.85 3.18 7.34
CA GLN A 20 6.74 4.01 7.81
C GLN A 20 5.91 4.44 6.58
N PHE A 21 5.20 3.50 5.98
CA PHE A 21 4.26 3.74 4.93
C PHE A 21 3.08 4.37 5.65
N ILE A 22 2.97 5.68 5.55
CA ILE A 22 1.72 6.36 5.86
C ILE A 22 0.68 5.61 5.01
N GLU A 23 -0.28 4.94 5.65
CA GLU A 23 -1.39 4.28 4.95
C GLU A 23 -2.25 5.37 4.30
N ARG A 24 -1.78 5.88 3.17
CA ARG A 24 -2.50 6.88 2.39
C ARG A 24 -3.48 6.13 1.52
N TYR A 25 -4.72 6.59 1.56
CA TYR A 25 -5.76 6.12 0.68
C TYR A 25 -5.88 7.09 -0.49
N PHE A 26 -5.86 6.55 -1.69
CA PHE A 26 -6.13 7.31 -2.90
C PHE A 26 -7.54 7.05 -3.39
N THR A 27 -8.22 8.12 -3.77
CA THR A 27 -9.46 8.05 -4.53
C THR A 27 -9.20 7.66 -5.98
N SER A 28 -10.25 7.22 -6.68
CA SER A 28 -10.18 6.90 -8.12
C SER A 28 -9.69 8.09 -8.95
N VAL A 29 -10.05 9.31 -8.54
CA VAL A 29 -9.68 10.56 -9.22
C VAL A 29 -8.20 10.88 -9.00
N GLU A 30 -7.67 10.67 -7.80
CA GLU A 30 -6.26 10.89 -7.51
C GLU A 30 -5.36 9.88 -8.22
N LEU A 31 -5.75 8.60 -8.24
CA LEU A 31 -5.05 7.59 -9.03
C LEU A 31 -5.08 7.91 -10.52
N ALA A 32 -6.25 8.31 -11.03
CA ALA A 32 -6.41 8.72 -12.43
C ALA A 32 -5.44 9.87 -12.77
N LYS A 33 -5.31 10.87 -11.90
CA LYS A 33 -4.33 11.95 -12.05
C LYS A 33 -2.88 11.46 -11.97
N ARG A 34 -2.53 10.62 -11.00
CA ARG A 34 -1.17 10.07 -10.81
C ARG A 34 -0.71 9.28 -12.05
N PHE A 35 -1.58 8.45 -12.60
CA PHE A 35 -1.32 7.66 -13.80
C PHE A 35 -1.56 8.41 -15.12
N ASN A 36 -1.98 9.69 -15.05
CA ASN A 36 -2.40 10.47 -16.20
C ASN A 36 -3.42 9.72 -17.11
N CYS A 37 -4.35 9.01 -16.48
CA CYS A 37 -5.31 8.12 -17.10
C CYS A 37 -6.74 8.48 -16.70
N SER A 38 -7.73 7.96 -17.43
CA SER A 38 -9.14 8.08 -17.02
C SER A 38 -9.49 7.06 -15.92
N VAL A 39 -10.49 7.36 -15.09
CA VAL A 39 -11.02 6.39 -14.09
C VAL A 39 -11.52 5.10 -14.77
N ARG A 40 -12.07 5.21 -15.98
CA ARG A 40 -12.48 4.05 -16.79
C ARG A 40 -11.30 3.14 -17.15
N THR A 41 -10.11 3.72 -17.33
CA THR A 41 -8.88 2.97 -17.56
C THR A 41 -8.50 2.15 -16.33
N LEU A 42 -8.63 2.71 -15.12
CA LEU A 42 -8.37 2.00 -13.86
C LEU A 42 -9.35 0.82 -13.68
N ASP A 43 -10.64 1.03 -13.96
CA ASP A 43 -11.64 -0.04 -13.94
C ASP A 43 -11.30 -1.16 -14.95
N ARG A 44 -10.83 -0.77 -16.14
CA ARG A 44 -10.34 -1.74 -17.14
C ARG A 44 -9.10 -2.48 -16.66
N TRP A 45 -8.18 -1.83 -15.93
CA TRP A 45 -7.00 -2.48 -15.37
C TRP A 45 -7.35 -3.49 -14.28
N GLN A 46 -8.43 -3.28 -13.51
CA GLN A 46 -8.94 -4.30 -12.58
C GLN A 46 -9.50 -5.54 -13.29
N LYS A 47 -10.00 -5.37 -14.52
CA LYS A 47 -10.58 -6.44 -15.35
C LYS A 47 -9.56 -7.12 -16.26
N ARG A 48 -8.27 -6.79 -16.15
CA ARG A 48 -7.23 -7.45 -16.95
C ARG A 48 -7.05 -8.89 -16.48
N GLU A 49 -6.86 -9.79 -17.45
CA GLU A 49 -6.57 -11.19 -17.18
C GLU A 49 -5.13 -11.37 -16.68
N GLU A 50 -4.20 -10.58 -17.24
CA GLU A 50 -2.80 -10.57 -16.84
C GLU A 50 -2.51 -9.38 -15.91
N ASN A 51 -2.06 -9.68 -14.69
CA ASN A 51 -1.70 -8.72 -13.63
C ASN A 51 -2.78 -7.66 -13.37
N PRO A 52 -3.99 -8.08 -12.92
CA PRO A 52 -5.07 -7.14 -12.61
C PRO A 52 -4.64 -6.15 -11.54
N MET A 53 -5.10 -4.90 -11.69
CA MET A 53 -4.94 -3.87 -10.66
C MET A 53 -5.64 -4.31 -9.37
N PRO A 54 -5.07 -4.02 -8.18
CA PRO A 54 -5.68 -4.38 -6.92
C PRO A 54 -7.09 -3.80 -6.78
N GLN A 55 -7.95 -4.55 -6.10
CA GLN A 55 -9.27 -4.08 -5.78
C GLN A 55 -9.20 -2.89 -4.80
N PRO A 56 -10.18 -1.97 -4.86
CA PRO A 56 -10.28 -0.91 -3.86
C PRO A 56 -10.42 -1.50 -2.46
N THR A 57 -9.64 -0.98 -1.52
CA THR A 57 -9.70 -1.32 -0.09
C THR A 57 -11.07 -0.97 0.48
N PHE A 58 -11.64 0.16 0.07
CA PHE A 58 -13.01 0.53 0.39
C PHE A 58 -13.81 0.75 -0.89
N ARG A 59 -14.99 0.12 -0.94
CA ARG A 59 -16.01 0.31 -1.99
C ARG A 59 -17.30 0.87 -1.40
N PRO A 60 -17.31 2.11 -0.89
CA PRO A 60 -18.52 2.69 -0.34
C PRO A 60 -19.54 2.98 -1.44
N SER A 61 -20.81 2.63 -1.21
CA SER A 61 -21.89 2.84 -2.17
C SER A 61 -22.26 4.33 -2.25
N GLY A 62 -22.27 4.90 -3.45
CA GLY A 62 -22.64 6.31 -3.69
C GLY A 62 -21.49 7.32 -3.64
N VAL A 63 -20.26 6.88 -3.39
CA VAL A 63 -19.06 7.74 -3.35
C VAL A 63 -17.88 7.09 -4.09
N HIS A 64 -16.71 7.73 -4.02
CA HIS A 64 -15.50 7.28 -4.71
C HIS A 64 -14.88 6.08 -4.00
N ASN A 65 -14.43 5.11 -4.80
CA ASN A 65 -13.62 3.99 -4.31
C ASN A 65 -12.28 4.51 -3.73
N LEU A 66 -11.76 3.82 -2.72
CA LEU A 66 -10.48 4.12 -2.10
C LEU A 66 -9.53 2.94 -2.22
N TRP A 67 -8.29 3.22 -2.59
CA TRP A 67 -7.20 2.25 -2.72
C TRP A 67 -6.10 2.59 -1.72
N ALA A 68 -5.61 1.59 -1.00
CA ALA A 68 -4.40 1.74 -0.21
C ALA A 68 -3.18 1.94 -1.11
N ASP A 69 -2.34 2.93 -0.80
CA ASP A 69 -1.09 3.21 -1.54
C ASP A 69 -0.19 1.99 -1.60
N GLN A 70 -0.08 1.23 -0.51
CA GLN A 70 0.72 0.01 -0.46
C GLN A 70 0.29 -1.01 -1.52
N ALA A 71 -1.01 -1.24 -1.69
CA ALA A 71 -1.51 -2.20 -2.67
C ALA A 71 -1.19 -1.76 -4.10
N ILE A 72 -1.26 -0.46 -4.37
CA ILE A 72 -0.89 0.13 -5.66
C ILE A 72 0.61 -0.03 -5.90
N TYR A 73 1.44 0.28 -4.90
CA TYR A 73 2.89 0.15 -4.98
C TYR A 73 3.33 -1.29 -5.25
N GLU A 74 2.80 -2.26 -4.50
CA GLU A 74 3.09 -3.69 -4.71
C GLU A 74 2.68 -4.16 -6.11
N TRP A 75 1.61 -3.59 -6.68
CA TRP A 75 1.20 -3.88 -8.05
C TRP A 75 2.11 -3.22 -9.08
N GLU A 76 2.53 -1.97 -8.87
CA GLU A 76 3.51 -1.28 -9.71
C GLU A 76 4.85 -2.04 -9.73
N GLU A 77 5.33 -2.52 -8.57
CA GLU A 77 6.55 -3.33 -8.47
C GLU A 77 6.44 -4.65 -9.26
N LYS A 78 5.29 -5.34 -9.18
CA LYS A 78 5.03 -6.54 -9.97
C LYS A 78 5.03 -6.25 -11.47
N MET A 79 4.45 -5.12 -11.88
CA MET A 79 4.43 -4.72 -13.29
C MET A 79 5.83 -4.38 -13.79
N ALA A 80 6.62 -3.65 -13.00
CA ALA A 80 8.01 -3.33 -13.32
C ALA A 80 8.88 -4.59 -13.42
N ALA A 81 8.74 -5.52 -12.47
CA ALA A 81 9.49 -6.78 -12.48
C ALA A 81 9.14 -7.68 -13.69
N CYS A 82 7.89 -7.63 -14.17
CA CYS A 82 7.45 -8.40 -15.33
C CYS A 82 7.91 -7.80 -16.67
N ALA A 83 8.11 -6.48 -16.74
CA ALA A 83 8.52 -5.78 -17.97
C ALA A 83 10.03 -5.92 -18.30
N GLN A 84 10.82 -6.52 -17.41
CA GLN A 84 12.27 -6.62 -17.54
C GLN A 84 12.78 -7.94 -18.18
N LYS A 85 11.92 -8.74 -18.81
CA LYS A 85 12.27 -10.02 -19.44
C LYS A 85 12.21 -9.98 -20.97
#